data_AF-A0AA96IHM8-F1
#
_entry.id   AF-A0AA96IHM8-F1
#
_cell.length_a   1.000
_cell.length_b   1.000
_cell.length_c   1.000
_cell.angle_alpha   90.00
_cell.angle_beta   90.00
_cell.angle_gamma   90.00
#
_symmetry.space_group_name_H-M   'P 1'
#
loop_
_entity.id
_entity.type
_entity.pdbx_description
1 polymer ?
#
loop_
_entity_poly.entity_id
_entity_poly.type
_entity_poly.pdbx_seq_one_letter_code
_entity_poly.pdbx_strand_id
1 'polypeptide(L)'
;MIENKIEKWIEEAEKRTALPIIVLRIENINDIENDISLINTKKIGHYDTLYKVIKISNVFKGTQLETSNNIILINDVNIYNPTITGELYYHSYLQRGIIYIEDKNSTNIFISLLKGNKNNINSEPLYSFIEKTNFEEFVKDTKNIHKKFIYILHLLEKLHINLLEHDISFYEEALHYYIKNNILCSNLAHLLYKITKFDFKSNKTFIGKKISSIFGTSSKAMNVNYIFSFRLRIYLKSKNIKVYDLNFDQKTYDIKCNIATKLLQLDSKDLTVEKISTITKLPFYEIEKLYKQKYIR
;
A
#
# COMPACT_ATOMS: atom_id res chain seq x y z
N MET A 1 27.15 -7.29 -1.41
CA MET A 1 26.80 -7.35 0.03
C MET A 1 25.37 -6.87 0.18
N ILE A 2 24.52 -7.65 0.84
CA ILE A 2 23.18 -7.19 1.24
C ILE A 2 23.42 -6.15 2.34
N GLU A 3 22.89 -4.95 2.18
CA GLU A 3 22.99 -3.89 3.18
C GLU A 3 22.28 -4.34 4.47
N ASN A 4 23.00 -4.35 5.60
CA ASN A 4 22.39 -4.67 6.89
C ASN A 4 21.53 -3.48 7.36
N LYS A 5 20.21 -3.57 7.13
CA LYS A 5 19.26 -2.49 7.44
C LYS A 5 19.24 -2.12 8.93
N ILE A 6 19.57 -3.05 9.83
CA ILE A 6 19.59 -2.79 11.27
C ILE A 6 20.81 -1.96 11.65
N GLU A 7 21.99 -2.34 11.15
CA GLU A 7 23.23 -1.58 11.37
C GLU A 7 23.09 -0.16 10.83
N LYS A 8 22.63 -0.02 9.58
CA LYS A 8 22.34 1.28 8.98
C LYS A 8 21.34 2.09 9.81
N TRP A 9 20.26 1.47 10.29
CA TRP A 9 19.28 2.14 11.13
C TRP A 9 19.92 2.66 12.42
N ILE A 10 20.80 1.88 13.07
CA ILE A 10 21.52 2.30 14.28
C ILE A 10 22.44 3.49 13.98
N GLU A 11 23.21 3.44 12.89
CA GLU A 11 24.08 4.55 12.47
C GLU A 11 23.30 5.83 12.13
N GLU A 12 22.17 5.70 11.44
CA GLU A 12 21.27 6.81 11.15
C GLU A 12 20.58 7.33 12.41
N ALA A 13 20.31 6.47 13.39
CA ALA A 13 19.71 6.87 14.65
C ALA A 13 20.68 7.71 15.48
N GLU A 14 21.98 7.39 15.49
CA GLU A 14 23.00 8.23 16.11
C GLU A 14 23.04 9.65 15.53
N LYS A 15 22.69 9.79 14.24
CA LYS A 15 22.55 11.07 13.53
C LYS A 15 21.15 11.69 13.63
N ARG A 16 20.20 11.01 14.29
CA ARG A 16 18.77 11.36 14.40
C ARG A 16 18.07 11.48 13.04
N THR A 17 18.50 10.69 12.06
CA THR A 17 17.92 10.67 10.70
C THR A 17 17.24 9.36 10.37
N ALA A 18 17.26 8.37 11.27
CA ALA A 18 16.61 7.09 11.03
C ALA A 18 15.12 7.29 10.81
N LEU A 19 14.63 6.87 9.63
CA LEU A 19 13.22 7.02 9.28
C LEU A 19 12.37 5.81 9.69
N PRO A 20 12.72 4.56 9.31
CA PRO A 20 11.88 3.42 9.63
C PRO A 20 11.64 3.29 11.13
N ILE A 21 10.43 2.89 11.50
CA ILE A 21 10.11 2.59 12.88
C ILE A 21 10.58 1.17 13.18
N ILE A 22 11.31 0.99 14.28
CA ILE A 22 11.58 -0.36 14.79
C ILE A 22 10.37 -0.81 15.58
N VAL A 23 9.90 -2.03 15.34
CA VAL A 23 8.87 -2.69 16.15
C VAL A 23 9.47 -3.94 16.76
N LEU A 24 9.44 -4.02 18.09
CA LEU A 24 9.90 -5.16 18.86
C LEU A 24 8.71 -6.05 19.21
N ARG A 25 8.73 -7.30 18.75
CA ARG A 25 7.78 -8.32 19.20
C ARG A 25 8.17 -8.80 20.59
N ILE A 26 7.27 -8.65 21.56
CA ILE A 26 7.49 -9.13 22.92
C ILE A 26 6.31 -9.97 23.39
N GLU A 27 6.62 -11.00 24.16
CA GLU A 27 5.63 -11.90 24.75
C GLU A 27 5.28 -11.51 26.19
N ASN A 28 6.24 -10.92 26.90
CA ASN A 28 6.03 -10.37 28.23
C ASN A 28 6.86 -9.09 28.39
N ILE A 29 6.20 -7.97 28.67
CA ILE A 29 6.86 -6.68 28.85
C ILE A 29 7.89 -6.69 29.99
N ASN A 30 7.62 -7.47 31.05
CA ASN A 30 8.49 -7.53 32.22
C ASN A 30 9.88 -8.10 31.87
N ASP A 31 9.98 -8.91 30.80
CA ASP A 31 11.23 -9.51 30.36
C ASP A 31 12.24 -8.47 29.84
N ILE A 32 11.76 -7.32 29.38
CA ILE A 32 12.59 -6.28 28.74
C ILE A 32 12.43 -4.90 29.39
N GLU A 33 11.69 -4.78 30.49
CA GLU A 33 11.38 -3.49 31.12
C GLU A 33 12.65 -2.75 31.59
N ASN A 34 13.59 -3.48 32.17
CA ASN A 34 14.90 -2.95 32.55
C ASN A 34 15.75 -2.55 31.34
N ASP A 35 15.62 -3.27 30.23
CA ASP A 35 16.35 -2.96 29.00
C ASP A 35 15.77 -1.74 28.27
N ILE A 36 14.44 -1.59 28.28
CA ILE A 36 13.72 -0.42 27.76
C ILE A 36 14.09 0.84 28.54
N SER A 37 14.12 0.77 29.88
CA SER A 37 14.47 1.92 30.72
C SER A 37 15.90 2.40 30.45
N LEU A 38 16.84 1.46 30.24
CA LEU A 38 18.21 1.76 29.82
C LEU A 38 18.28 2.39 28.42
N ILE A 39 17.51 1.89 27.45
CA ILE A 39 17.47 2.48 26.10
C ILE A 39 16.91 3.91 26.13
N ASN A 40 15.88 4.16 26.94
CA ASN A 40 15.27 5.47 27.10
C ASN A 40 16.20 6.51 27.73
N THR A 41 17.27 6.12 28.43
CA THR A 41 18.18 7.05 29.11
C THR A 41 19.45 7.40 28.32
N LYS A 42 19.68 6.78 27.16
CA LYS A 42 20.84 7.06 26.30
C LYS A 42 20.73 8.47 25.69
N LYS A 43 21.67 9.38 26.00
CA LYS A 43 21.74 10.75 25.48
C LYS A 43 22.83 10.90 24.41
N ILE A 44 22.61 11.78 23.42
CA ILE A 44 23.65 12.28 22.51
C ILE A 44 23.61 13.82 22.51
N GLY A 45 24.72 14.45 22.91
CA GLY A 45 24.82 15.91 22.99
C GLY A 45 23.88 16.53 24.02
N HIS A 46 23.19 17.61 23.67
CA HIS A 46 22.30 18.37 24.55
C HIS A 46 20.86 17.83 24.63
N TYR A 47 20.53 16.72 23.96
CA TYR A 47 19.17 16.19 23.91
C TYR A 47 18.93 15.12 24.97
N ASP A 48 17.71 15.10 25.53
CA ASP A 48 17.37 14.29 26.70
C ASP A 48 17.28 12.78 26.43
N THR A 49 16.97 12.33 25.21
CA THR A 49 16.92 10.91 24.84
C THR A 49 17.23 10.69 23.35
N LEU A 50 18.00 9.65 23.02
CA LEU A 50 18.35 9.26 21.65
C LEU A 50 17.22 8.48 20.96
N TYR A 51 16.55 7.62 21.71
CA TYR A 51 15.46 6.78 21.23
C TYR A 51 14.18 7.12 21.97
N LYS A 52 13.06 7.11 21.23
CA LYS A 52 11.74 7.20 21.82
C LYS A 52 11.10 5.82 21.82
N VAL A 53 11.03 5.19 22.99
CA VAL A 53 10.46 3.84 23.14
C VAL A 53 9.02 3.94 23.66
N ILE A 54 8.05 3.41 22.90
CA ILE A 54 6.62 3.50 23.23
C ILE A 54 5.91 2.15 23.00
N LYS A 55 5.01 1.77 23.91
CA LYS A 55 4.09 0.64 23.68
C LYS A 55 3.08 0.98 22.59
N ILE A 56 2.90 0.10 21.61
CA ILE A 56 1.93 0.26 20.52
C ILE A 56 0.52 0.54 21.08
N SER A 57 0.13 -0.15 22.15
CA SER A 57 -1.17 0.06 22.82
C SER A 57 -1.36 1.51 23.33
N ASN A 58 -0.30 2.22 23.70
CA ASN A 58 -0.38 3.63 24.09
C ASN A 58 -0.58 4.55 22.87
N VAL A 59 0.02 4.22 21.73
CA VAL A 59 -0.26 4.91 20.45
C VAL A 59 -1.73 4.74 20.10
N PHE A 60 -2.26 3.54 20.28
CA PHE A 60 -3.69 3.26 20.08
C PHE A 60 -4.61 3.99 21.06
N LYS A 61 -4.11 4.44 22.21
CA LYS A 61 -4.86 5.29 23.16
C LYS A 61 -4.73 6.80 22.87
N GLY A 62 -4.11 7.17 21.75
CA GLY A 62 -3.96 8.56 21.32
C GLY A 62 -2.65 9.22 21.77
N THR A 63 -1.68 8.45 22.30
CA THR A 63 -0.33 8.98 22.53
C THR A 63 0.29 9.36 21.20
N GLN A 64 0.52 10.65 21.00
CA GLN A 64 1.20 11.12 19.80
C GLN A 64 2.66 10.67 19.84
N LEU A 65 3.14 10.07 18.76
CA LEU A 65 4.57 9.92 18.56
C LEU A 65 5.12 11.32 18.25
N GLU A 66 5.74 11.97 19.23
CA GLU A 66 6.44 13.26 19.02
C GLU A 66 7.35 13.22 17.78
N THR A 67 7.79 14.38 17.31
CA THR A 67 8.61 14.59 16.11
C THR A 67 9.98 13.87 16.09
N SER A 68 10.29 13.00 17.06
CA SER A 68 11.49 12.17 17.06
C SER A 68 11.56 11.30 15.82
N ASN A 69 12.75 11.21 15.22
CA ASN A 69 13.01 10.33 14.08
C ASN A 69 13.25 8.88 14.54
N ASN A 70 13.88 8.69 15.69
CA ASN A 70 14.29 7.39 16.20
C ASN A 70 13.20 6.77 17.09
N ILE A 71 12.19 6.16 16.46
CA ILE A 71 11.07 5.56 17.17
C ILE A 71 11.26 4.05 17.28
N ILE A 72 11.12 3.53 18.50
CA ILE A 72 11.04 2.11 18.80
C ILE A 72 9.67 1.82 19.42
N LEU A 73 8.92 0.94 18.81
CA LEU A 73 7.61 0.52 19.26
C LEU A 73 7.68 -0.87 19.89
N ILE A 74 7.03 -1.02 21.03
CA ILE A 74 6.92 -2.30 21.72
C ILE A 74 5.56 -2.90 21.39
N ASN A 75 5.57 -4.05 20.73
CA ASN A 75 4.40 -4.83 20.39
C ASN A 75 4.23 -5.98 21.39
N ASP A 76 3.41 -5.75 22.41
CA ASP A 76 3.01 -6.79 23.35
C ASP A 76 1.89 -7.63 22.73
N VAL A 77 2.24 -8.84 22.29
CA VAL A 77 1.32 -9.72 21.56
C VAL A 77 0.15 -10.19 22.43
N ASN A 78 0.25 -10.08 23.75
CA ASN A 78 -0.76 -10.52 24.71
C ASN A 78 -1.68 -9.38 25.18
N ILE A 79 -1.33 -8.12 24.91
CA ILE A 79 -2.08 -6.95 25.38
C ILE A 79 -2.48 -6.07 24.19
N TYR A 80 -3.69 -6.29 23.68
CA TYR A 80 -4.23 -5.48 22.58
C TYR A 80 -5.68 -5.06 22.80
N ASN A 81 -5.92 -3.75 22.76
CA ASN A 81 -7.26 -3.15 22.70
C ASN A 81 -7.20 -1.93 21.77
N PRO A 82 -7.61 -2.05 20.50
CA PRO A 82 -7.59 -0.94 19.56
C PRO A 82 -8.64 0.11 19.93
N THR A 83 -8.34 1.38 19.67
CA THR A 83 -9.35 2.43 19.57
C THR A 83 -9.26 3.09 18.19
N ILE A 84 -10.40 3.55 17.66
CA ILE A 84 -10.50 4.17 16.32
C ILE A 84 -9.54 5.36 16.17
N THR A 85 -9.43 6.21 17.20
CA THR A 85 -8.53 7.38 17.19
C THR A 85 -7.06 6.96 17.16
N GLY A 86 -6.74 5.88 17.85
CA GLY A 86 -5.41 5.25 17.87
C GLY A 86 -4.93 4.76 16.51
N GLU A 87 -5.83 4.12 15.75
CA GLU A 87 -5.55 3.60 14.41
C GLU A 87 -5.11 4.71 13.46
N LEU A 88 -5.78 5.86 13.51
CA LEU A 88 -5.45 7.01 12.66
C LEU A 88 -4.06 7.59 12.97
N TYR A 89 -3.67 7.73 14.23
CA TYR A 89 -2.34 8.20 14.57
C TYR A 89 -1.28 7.20 14.15
N TYR A 90 -1.49 5.92 14.46
CA TYR A 90 -0.57 4.85 14.13
C TYR A 90 -0.27 4.81 12.62
N HIS A 91 -1.31 4.89 11.79
CA HIS A 91 -1.20 4.91 10.33
C HIS A 91 -0.33 6.05 9.76
N SER A 92 -0.31 7.24 10.37
CA SER A 92 0.56 8.32 9.91
C SER A 92 2.04 8.02 10.14
N TYR A 93 2.39 7.38 11.25
CA TYR A 93 3.78 7.11 11.59
C TYR A 93 4.36 5.96 10.78
N LEU A 94 3.54 4.96 10.44
CA LEU A 94 3.98 3.86 9.61
C LEU A 94 4.49 4.30 8.24
N GLN A 95 4.06 5.47 7.74
CA GLN A 95 4.55 6.05 6.50
C GLN A 95 6.08 6.19 6.39
N ARG A 96 6.80 6.10 7.51
CA ARG A 96 8.26 6.13 7.55
C ARG A 96 8.92 4.80 7.19
N GLY A 97 8.15 3.74 6.99
CA GLY A 97 8.64 2.36 6.87
C GLY A 97 8.74 1.68 8.22
N ILE A 98 8.85 0.36 8.21
CA ILE A 98 8.80 -0.49 9.40
C ILE A 98 9.85 -1.58 9.30
N ILE A 99 10.65 -1.71 10.35
CA ILE A 99 11.48 -2.88 10.61
C ILE A 99 10.86 -3.61 11.81
N TYR A 100 10.39 -4.82 11.60
CA TYR A 100 9.77 -5.65 12.63
C TYR A 100 10.75 -6.75 13.06
N ILE A 101 11.11 -6.76 14.34
CA ILE A 101 12.00 -7.77 14.92
C ILE A 101 11.17 -8.99 15.31
N GLU A 102 11.46 -10.13 14.69
CA GLU A 102 10.51 -11.24 14.55
C GLU A 102 10.34 -12.09 15.81
N ASP A 103 11.34 -12.14 16.70
CA ASP A 103 11.35 -13.04 17.84
C ASP A 103 12.14 -12.50 19.05
N LYS A 104 12.06 -13.22 20.17
CA LYS A 104 12.70 -12.86 21.44
C LYS A 104 14.23 -12.84 21.34
N ASN A 105 14.83 -13.80 20.66
CA ASN A 105 16.30 -13.84 20.50
C ASN A 105 16.77 -12.66 19.65
N SER A 106 16.09 -12.39 18.54
CA SER A 106 16.34 -11.25 17.66
C SER A 106 16.15 -9.92 18.39
N THR A 107 15.16 -9.82 19.28
CA THR A 107 14.96 -8.66 20.15
C THR A 107 16.13 -8.46 21.10
N ASN A 108 16.60 -9.53 21.76
CA ASN A 108 17.77 -9.47 22.64
C ASN A 108 19.04 -9.08 21.90
N ILE A 109 19.26 -9.64 20.70
CA ILE A 109 20.36 -9.26 19.82
C ILE A 109 20.28 -7.77 19.49
N PHE A 110 19.13 -7.28 19.03
CA PHE A 110 18.93 -5.88 18.69
C PHE A 110 19.20 -4.95 19.88
N ILE A 111 18.68 -5.27 21.07
CA ILE A 111 18.93 -4.52 22.31
C ILE A 111 20.43 -4.49 22.65
N SER A 112 21.14 -5.61 22.49
CA SER A 112 22.58 -5.67 22.73
C SER A 112 23.38 -4.77 21.78
N LEU A 113 22.97 -4.70 20.51
CA LEU A 113 23.55 -3.80 19.51
C LEU A 113 23.34 -2.33 19.90
N LEU A 114 22.13 -1.96 20.35
CA LEU A 114 21.85 -0.58 20.82
C LEU A 114 22.71 -0.17 22.02
N LYS A 115 23.07 -1.12 22.89
CA LYS A 115 23.95 -0.92 24.05
C LYS A 115 25.43 -0.80 23.67
N GLY A 116 25.79 -0.98 22.40
CA GLY A 116 27.18 -0.91 21.93
C GLY A 116 27.98 -2.19 22.21
N ASN A 117 27.33 -3.28 22.61
CA ASN A 117 27.95 -4.60 22.74
C ASN A 117 28.15 -5.21 21.35
N LYS A 118 29.16 -4.69 20.64
CA LYS A 118 29.56 -5.19 19.34
C LYS A 118 30.22 -6.56 19.41
N ASN A 119 30.37 -7.22 20.56
CA ASN A 119 31.05 -8.53 20.65
C ASN A 119 30.15 -9.74 20.33
N ASN A 120 28.84 -9.54 20.08
CA ASN A 120 27.89 -10.58 19.61
C ASN A 120 27.78 -10.61 18.07
N ILE A 121 28.91 -10.49 17.35
CA ILE A 121 29.02 -10.19 15.91
C ILE A 121 28.39 -11.25 14.99
N ASN A 122 28.16 -12.48 15.46
CA ASN A 122 27.81 -13.57 14.56
C ASN A 122 26.30 -13.83 14.42
N SER A 123 25.44 -13.08 15.10
CA SER A 123 23.98 -13.26 14.98
C SER A 123 23.33 -11.95 14.55
N GLU A 124 22.96 -11.84 13.27
CA GLU A 124 22.07 -10.78 12.79
C GLU A 124 20.66 -11.05 13.33
N PRO A 125 19.96 -10.04 13.87
CA PRO A 125 18.59 -10.24 14.32
C PRO A 125 17.71 -10.57 13.10
N LEU A 126 16.81 -11.55 13.25
CA LEU A 126 15.80 -11.81 12.25
C LEU A 126 14.79 -10.65 12.24
N TYR A 127 14.61 -10.05 11.07
CA TYR A 127 13.66 -8.96 10.90
C TYR A 127 12.89 -9.05 9.59
N SER A 128 11.67 -8.53 9.62
CA SER A 128 10.87 -8.20 8.44
C SER A 128 10.93 -6.71 8.18
N PHE A 129 10.86 -6.32 6.90
CA PHE A 129 10.95 -4.92 6.51
C PHE A 129 9.93 -4.57 5.42
N ILE A 130 9.20 -3.48 5.64
CA ILE A 130 8.34 -2.88 4.63
C ILE A 130 8.54 -1.37 4.57
N GLU A 131 8.46 -0.82 3.37
CA GLU A 131 8.52 0.61 3.12
C GLU A 131 7.61 1.02 1.96
N LYS A 132 7.47 2.33 1.77
CA LYS A 132 6.77 2.87 0.61
C LYS A 132 7.48 2.43 -0.67
N THR A 133 6.70 1.92 -1.61
CA THR A 133 7.19 1.49 -2.92
C THR A 133 6.45 2.21 -4.04
N ASN A 134 6.98 2.13 -5.25
CA ASN A 134 6.25 2.59 -6.43
C ASN A 134 5.08 1.63 -6.69
N PHE A 135 3.85 2.14 -6.56
CA PHE A 135 2.62 1.35 -6.77
C PHE A 135 2.55 0.80 -8.19
N GLU A 136 2.95 1.58 -9.20
CA GLU A 136 2.89 1.16 -10.59
C GLU A 136 3.86 0.01 -10.86
N GLU A 137 5.10 0.14 -10.39
CA GLU A 137 6.11 -0.92 -10.51
C GLU A 137 5.70 -2.17 -9.72
N PHE A 138 5.14 -1.99 -8.52
CA PHE A 138 4.62 -3.10 -7.71
C PHE A 138 3.54 -3.89 -8.44
N VAL A 139 2.59 -3.19 -9.06
CA VAL A 139 1.49 -3.82 -9.81
C VAL A 139 2.02 -4.49 -11.08
N LYS A 140 2.93 -3.84 -11.81
CA LYS A 140 3.52 -4.36 -13.06
C LYS A 140 4.43 -5.58 -12.85
N ASP A 141 4.96 -5.80 -11.65
CA ASP A 141 5.75 -6.99 -11.29
C ASP A 141 4.86 -8.22 -11.03
N THR A 142 4.14 -8.65 -12.09
CA THR A 142 3.16 -9.75 -12.02
C THR A 142 3.75 -11.08 -11.55
N LYS A 143 5.08 -11.27 -11.70
CA LYS A 143 5.78 -12.47 -11.23
C LYS A 143 5.87 -12.53 -9.71
N ASN A 144 6.05 -11.39 -9.04
CA ASN A 144 6.27 -11.36 -7.58
C ASN A 144 5.13 -10.72 -6.79
N ILE A 145 4.16 -10.08 -7.45
CA ILE A 145 3.08 -9.33 -6.81
C ILE A 145 2.34 -10.15 -5.74
N HIS A 146 2.05 -11.43 -6.01
CA HIS A 146 1.38 -12.31 -5.04
C HIS A 146 2.21 -12.52 -3.78
N LYS A 147 3.48 -12.94 -3.93
CA LYS A 147 4.39 -13.15 -2.82
C LYS A 147 4.57 -11.88 -1.98
N LYS A 148 4.77 -10.73 -2.64
CA LYS A 148 4.92 -9.43 -1.97
C LYS A 148 3.65 -8.99 -1.26
N PHE A 149 2.48 -9.18 -1.88
CA PHE A 149 1.18 -8.84 -1.29
C PHE A 149 0.93 -9.61 0.01
N ILE A 150 1.07 -10.94 -0.02
CA ILE A 150 0.88 -11.80 1.15
C ILE A 150 1.90 -11.47 2.24
N TYR A 151 3.18 -11.24 1.88
CA TYR A 151 4.21 -10.84 2.82
C TYR A 151 3.84 -9.55 3.58
N ILE A 152 3.39 -8.52 2.86
CA ILE A 152 3.01 -7.25 3.48
C ILE A 152 1.77 -7.42 4.35
N LEU A 153 0.75 -8.16 3.90
CA LEU A 153 -0.46 -8.41 4.70
C LEU A 153 -0.15 -9.13 6.01
N HIS A 154 0.66 -10.18 5.95
CA HIS A 154 1.05 -10.92 7.15
C HIS A 154 1.82 -10.03 8.14
N LEU A 155 2.68 -9.13 7.65
CA LEU A 155 3.38 -8.19 8.50
C LEU A 155 2.44 -7.15 9.12
N LEU A 156 1.47 -6.62 8.36
CA LEU A 156 0.46 -5.70 8.89
C LEU A 156 -0.43 -6.38 9.94
N GLU A 157 -0.76 -7.65 9.76
CA GLU A 157 -1.51 -8.45 10.73
C GLU A 157 -0.73 -8.60 12.05
N LYS A 158 0.59 -8.84 12.02
CA LYS A 158 1.46 -8.83 13.22
C LYS A 158 1.42 -7.49 13.95
N LEU A 159 1.17 -6.40 13.23
CA LEU A 159 1.02 -5.04 13.77
C LEU A 159 -0.43 -4.70 14.14
N HIS A 160 -1.32 -5.69 14.11
CA HIS A 160 -2.75 -5.57 14.36
C HIS A 160 -3.47 -4.59 13.43
N ILE A 161 -2.98 -4.47 12.19
CA ILE A 161 -3.59 -3.64 11.15
C ILE A 161 -4.35 -4.55 10.20
N ASN A 162 -5.67 -4.45 10.23
CA ASN A 162 -6.53 -5.08 9.26
C ASN A 162 -7.03 -4.05 8.23
N LEU A 163 -6.65 -4.23 6.97
CA LEU A 163 -7.09 -3.39 5.83
C LEU A 163 -8.08 -4.12 4.91
N LEU A 164 -8.38 -5.38 5.21
CA LEU A 164 -9.20 -6.22 4.36
C LEU A 164 -10.69 -5.89 4.56
N GLU A 165 -11.37 -5.59 3.46
CA GLU A 165 -12.83 -5.40 3.45
C GLU A 165 -13.58 -6.71 3.16
N HIS A 166 -12.85 -7.71 2.68
CA HIS A 166 -13.31 -9.04 2.30
C HIS A 166 -12.28 -10.08 2.76
N ASP A 167 -12.66 -11.35 2.80
CA ASP A 167 -11.72 -12.42 3.13
C ASP A 167 -10.57 -12.51 2.13
N ILE A 168 -9.43 -13.06 2.56
CA ILE A 168 -8.21 -13.15 1.73
C ILE A 168 -8.47 -13.86 0.39
N SER A 169 -9.33 -14.89 0.36
CA SER A 169 -9.67 -15.63 -0.85
C SER A 169 -10.30 -14.74 -1.94
N PHE A 170 -11.02 -13.67 -1.56
CA PHE A 170 -11.50 -12.68 -2.52
C PHE A 170 -10.35 -11.96 -3.22
N TYR A 171 -9.35 -11.54 -2.46
CA TYR A 171 -8.19 -10.84 -3.03
C TYR A 171 -7.29 -11.77 -3.83
N GLU A 172 -7.17 -13.05 -3.43
CA GLU A 172 -6.43 -14.07 -4.20
C GLU A 172 -7.08 -14.33 -5.56
N GLU A 173 -8.41 -14.53 -5.62
CA GLU A 173 -9.12 -14.71 -6.90
C GLU A 173 -9.04 -13.44 -7.78
N ALA A 174 -9.22 -12.25 -7.18
CA ALA A 174 -9.06 -10.98 -7.90
C ALA A 174 -7.64 -10.81 -8.46
N LEU A 175 -6.62 -11.21 -7.70
CA LEU A 175 -5.22 -11.11 -8.09
C LEU A 175 -4.87 -12.12 -9.19
N HIS A 176 -5.38 -13.35 -9.09
CA HIS A 176 -5.24 -14.34 -10.15
C HIS A 176 -5.87 -13.85 -11.46
N TYR A 177 -7.09 -13.30 -11.40
CA TYR A 177 -7.76 -12.74 -12.56
C TYR A 177 -6.98 -11.58 -13.17
N TYR A 178 -6.42 -10.70 -12.32
CA TYR A 178 -5.54 -9.60 -12.76
C TYR A 178 -4.32 -10.12 -13.50
N ILE A 179 -3.56 -11.07 -12.93
CA ILE A 179 -2.34 -11.60 -13.55
C ILE A 179 -2.63 -12.21 -14.92
N LYS A 180 -3.79 -12.89 -15.06
CA LYS A 180 -4.18 -13.57 -16.29
C LYS A 180 -4.71 -12.63 -17.37
N ASN A 181 -5.52 -11.63 -17.01
CA ASN A 181 -6.29 -10.83 -17.96
C ASN A 181 -5.83 -9.37 -18.03
N ASN A 182 -4.92 -8.96 -17.15
CA ASN A 182 -4.48 -7.57 -16.97
C ASN A 182 -5.65 -6.61 -16.66
N ILE A 183 -6.64 -7.12 -15.91
CA ILE A 183 -7.81 -6.38 -15.44
C ILE A 183 -7.79 -6.37 -13.91
N LEU A 184 -7.63 -5.19 -13.33
CA LEU A 184 -7.42 -5.01 -11.90
C LEU A 184 -8.73 -4.62 -11.21
N CYS A 185 -9.27 -5.49 -10.36
CA CYS A 185 -10.43 -5.18 -9.54
C CYS A 185 -10.18 -3.95 -8.66
N SER A 186 -11.16 -3.04 -8.56
CA SER A 186 -10.99 -1.79 -7.82
C SER A 186 -10.70 -2.01 -6.33
N ASN A 187 -11.34 -3.01 -5.70
CA ASN A 187 -11.07 -3.36 -4.31
C ASN A 187 -9.61 -3.80 -4.10
N LEU A 188 -9.09 -4.66 -4.98
CA LEU A 188 -7.69 -5.08 -4.97
C LEU A 188 -6.76 -3.88 -5.26
N ALA A 189 -7.05 -3.09 -6.29
CA ALA A 189 -6.27 -1.91 -6.65
C ALA A 189 -6.14 -0.92 -5.48
N HIS A 190 -7.24 -0.68 -4.76
CA HIS A 190 -7.26 0.19 -3.59
C HIS A 190 -6.40 -0.39 -2.47
N LEU A 191 -6.54 -1.67 -2.14
CA LEU A 191 -5.73 -2.32 -1.12
C LEU A 191 -4.24 -2.27 -1.47
N LEU A 192 -3.88 -2.64 -2.71
CA LEU A 192 -2.51 -2.57 -3.22
C LEU A 192 -1.95 -1.15 -3.15
N TYR A 193 -2.75 -0.13 -3.48
CA TYR A 193 -2.35 1.26 -3.35
C TYR A 193 -2.08 1.63 -1.89
N LYS A 194 -3.00 1.27 -0.98
CA LYS A 194 -2.85 1.56 0.46
C LYS A 194 -1.57 0.96 1.02
N ILE A 195 -1.28 -0.31 0.74
CA ILE A 195 -0.10 -1.01 1.28
C ILE A 195 1.21 -0.55 0.64
N THR A 196 1.22 -0.17 -0.64
CA THR A 196 2.45 0.29 -1.32
C THR A 196 2.77 1.75 -1.02
N LYS A 197 1.75 2.60 -0.86
CA LYS A 197 1.91 4.02 -0.55
C LYS A 197 1.84 4.34 0.94
N PHE A 198 1.50 3.35 1.76
CA PHE A 198 1.22 3.51 3.19
C PHE A 198 0.15 4.60 3.43
N ASP A 199 -0.87 4.59 2.55
CA ASP A 199 -1.97 5.54 2.54
C ASP A 199 -3.23 4.90 3.12
N PHE A 200 -3.24 4.72 4.45
CA PHE A 200 -4.33 4.03 5.13
C PHE A 200 -5.58 4.91 5.31
N LYS A 201 -5.41 6.25 5.27
CA LYS A 201 -6.44 7.24 5.57
C LYS A 201 -7.26 7.68 4.36
N SER A 202 -6.67 7.71 3.17
CA SER A 202 -7.39 8.19 1.99
C SER A 202 -8.62 7.34 1.68
N ASN A 203 -9.69 8.01 1.28
CA ASN A 203 -10.92 7.36 0.88
C ASN A 203 -10.81 6.77 -0.54
N LYS A 204 -11.76 5.87 -0.86
CA LYS A 204 -11.83 5.16 -2.15
C LYS A 204 -11.87 6.09 -3.35
N THR A 205 -12.56 7.23 -3.26
CA THR A 205 -12.69 8.18 -4.37
C THR A 205 -11.36 8.86 -4.70
N PHE A 206 -10.63 9.30 -3.67
CA PHE A 206 -9.32 9.92 -3.85
C PHE A 206 -8.32 8.91 -4.43
N ILE A 207 -8.25 7.71 -3.85
CA ILE A 207 -7.37 6.64 -4.32
C ILE A 207 -7.73 6.25 -5.76
N GLY A 208 -9.01 6.10 -6.10
CA GLY A 208 -9.45 5.76 -7.46
C GLY A 208 -9.01 6.78 -8.51
N LYS A 209 -9.07 8.09 -8.18
CA LYS A 209 -8.53 9.14 -9.07
C LYS A 209 -7.01 9.00 -9.28
N LYS A 210 -6.25 8.68 -8.21
CA LYS A 210 -4.81 8.46 -8.31
C LYS A 210 -4.48 7.24 -9.16
N ILE A 211 -5.16 6.11 -8.94
CA ILE A 211 -4.98 4.88 -9.74
C ILE A 211 -5.31 5.15 -11.20
N SER A 212 -6.42 5.83 -11.47
CA SER A 212 -6.82 6.18 -12.83
C SER A 212 -5.78 7.05 -13.54
N SER A 213 -5.20 8.02 -12.82
CA SER A 213 -4.11 8.85 -13.33
C SER A 213 -2.83 8.06 -13.61
N ILE A 214 -2.50 7.06 -12.78
CA ILE A 214 -1.28 6.25 -12.92
C ILE A 214 -1.39 5.33 -14.13
N PHE A 215 -2.51 4.62 -14.27
CA PHE A 215 -2.70 3.64 -15.35
C PHE A 215 -3.37 4.22 -16.60
N GLY A 216 -3.74 5.49 -16.60
CA GLY A 216 -4.40 6.14 -17.75
C GLY A 216 -5.75 5.52 -18.12
N THR A 217 -6.44 4.89 -17.17
CA THR A 217 -7.71 4.18 -17.39
C THR A 217 -8.71 4.44 -16.26
N SER A 218 -10.00 4.59 -16.59
CA SER A 218 -11.06 4.81 -15.58
C SER A 218 -11.66 3.48 -15.15
N SER A 219 -12.25 3.44 -13.95
CA SER A 219 -12.92 2.23 -13.48
C SER A 219 -14.22 1.98 -14.23
N LYS A 220 -14.41 0.77 -14.78
CA LYS A 220 -15.63 0.33 -15.48
C LYS A 220 -16.36 -0.73 -14.66
N ALA A 221 -17.66 -0.89 -14.88
CA ALA A 221 -18.42 -1.96 -14.24
C ALA A 221 -18.22 -3.27 -15.02
N MET A 222 -17.95 -4.36 -14.31
CA MET A 222 -17.83 -5.70 -14.87
C MET A 222 -18.65 -6.67 -14.03
N ASN A 223 -19.26 -7.67 -14.69
CA ASN A 223 -20.01 -8.68 -13.99
C ASN A 223 -19.07 -9.57 -13.15
N VAL A 224 -19.41 -9.77 -11.88
CA VAL A 224 -18.61 -10.56 -10.93
C VAL A 224 -18.43 -12.01 -11.39
N ASN A 225 -19.33 -12.51 -12.25
CA ASN A 225 -19.27 -13.86 -12.79
C ASN A 225 -18.06 -14.13 -13.67
N TYR A 226 -17.43 -13.09 -14.23
CA TYR A 226 -16.22 -13.24 -15.02
C TYR A 226 -14.98 -13.45 -14.16
N ILE A 227 -15.02 -13.01 -12.90
CA ILE A 227 -13.84 -12.88 -12.05
C ILE A 227 -13.84 -13.94 -10.95
N PHE A 228 -14.95 -14.03 -10.20
CA PHE A 228 -15.00 -14.79 -8.96
C PHE A 228 -15.64 -16.15 -9.14
N SER A 229 -15.34 -17.11 -8.28
CA SER A 229 -16.03 -18.41 -8.18
C SER A 229 -17.45 -18.25 -7.63
N PHE A 230 -18.34 -19.21 -7.88
CA PHE A 230 -19.72 -19.16 -7.38
C PHE A 230 -19.78 -18.95 -5.86
N ARG A 231 -18.89 -19.60 -5.10
CA ARG A 231 -18.82 -19.50 -3.65
C ARG A 231 -18.60 -18.08 -3.16
N LEU A 232 -17.70 -17.32 -3.78
CA LEU A 232 -17.41 -15.94 -3.36
C LEU A 232 -18.49 -14.95 -3.80
N ARG A 233 -19.16 -15.21 -4.93
CA ARG A 233 -20.21 -14.33 -5.46
C ARG A 233 -21.41 -14.18 -4.52
N ILE A 234 -21.76 -15.24 -3.77
CA ILE A 234 -22.92 -15.26 -2.87
C ILE A 234 -22.85 -14.14 -1.82
N TYR A 235 -21.62 -13.77 -1.42
CA TYR A 235 -21.37 -12.75 -0.41
C TYR A 235 -21.25 -11.33 -0.98
N LEU A 236 -21.28 -11.17 -2.31
CA LEU A 236 -21.22 -9.87 -2.96
C LEU A 236 -22.61 -9.26 -3.09
N LYS A 237 -22.78 -8.05 -2.57
CA LYS A 237 -24.05 -7.30 -2.62
C LYS A 237 -24.51 -6.94 -4.04
N SER A 238 -23.59 -6.94 -5.01
CA SER A 238 -23.84 -6.50 -6.38
C SER A 238 -23.34 -7.54 -7.37
N LYS A 239 -24.10 -7.73 -8.46
CA LYS A 239 -23.69 -8.55 -9.62
C LYS A 239 -22.55 -7.91 -10.42
N ASN A 240 -22.27 -6.64 -10.18
CA ASN A 240 -21.20 -5.89 -10.85
C ASN A 240 -20.18 -5.35 -9.84
N ILE A 241 -18.91 -5.41 -10.22
CA ILE A 241 -17.77 -4.81 -9.51
C ILE A 241 -17.09 -3.78 -10.41
N LYS A 242 -16.44 -2.79 -9.80
CA LYS A 242 -15.60 -1.84 -10.53
C LYS A 242 -14.23 -2.45 -10.82
N VAL A 243 -13.74 -2.31 -12.05
CA VAL A 243 -12.45 -2.82 -12.50
C VAL A 243 -11.70 -1.77 -13.33
N TYR A 244 -10.38 -1.81 -13.30
CA TYR A 244 -9.51 -1.05 -14.20
C TYR A 244 -9.00 -2.00 -15.28
N ASP A 245 -9.38 -1.77 -16.52
CA ASP A 245 -8.83 -2.50 -17.66
C ASP A 245 -7.50 -1.86 -18.06
N LEU A 246 -6.39 -2.52 -17.69
CA LEU A 246 -5.05 -2.00 -17.94
C LEU A 246 -4.57 -2.29 -19.36
N ASN A 247 -5.35 -3.02 -20.17
CA ASN A 247 -5.09 -3.17 -21.61
C ASN A 247 -5.63 -1.98 -22.41
N PHE A 248 -6.48 -1.15 -21.79
CA PHE A 248 -7.16 -0.05 -22.46
C PHE A 248 -6.55 1.30 -22.10
N ASP A 249 -5.90 1.94 -23.06
CA ASP A 249 -5.46 3.33 -22.94
C ASP A 249 -6.64 4.29 -23.13
N GLN A 250 -7.35 4.56 -22.02
CA GLN A 250 -8.49 5.48 -22.01
C GLN A 250 -8.08 6.89 -22.41
N LYS A 251 -6.88 7.35 -22.00
CA LYS A 251 -6.43 8.71 -22.33
C LYS A 251 -6.28 8.90 -23.82
N THR A 252 -5.63 7.96 -24.51
CA THR A 252 -5.51 8.01 -25.97
C THR A 252 -6.87 7.87 -26.65
N TYR A 253 -7.73 6.99 -26.16
CA TYR A 253 -9.09 6.86 -26.68
C TYR A 253 -9.88 8.17 -26.53
N ASP A 254 -9.87 8.81 -25.37
CA ASP A 254 -10.58 10.07 -25.10
C ASP A 254 -10.06 11.21 -25.99
N ILE A 255 -8.74 11.30 -26.19
CA ILE A 255 -8.14 12.25 -27.12
C ILE A 255 -8.66 12.02 -28.55
N LYS A 256 -8.69 10.77 -29.01
CA LYS A 256 -9.20 10.41 -30.33
C LYS A 256 -10.68 10.76 -30.47
N CYS A 257 -11.50 10.49 -29.45
CA CYS A 257 -12.92 10.85 -29.42
C CYS A 257 -13.10 12.36 -29.48
N ASN A 258 -12.33 13.13 -28.71
CA ASN A 258 -12.36 14.59 -28.76
C ASN A 258 -11.99 15.15 -30.14
N ILE A 259 -10.99 14.57 -30.80
CA ILE A 259 -10.63 14.93 -32.18
C ILE A 259 -11.78 14.60 -33.13
N ALA A 260 -12.36 13.39 -33.05
CA ALA A 260 -13.49 12.98 -33.87
C ALA A 260 -14.70 13.92 -33.70
N THR A 261 -15.05 14.28 -32.47
CA THR A 261 -16.13 15.22 -32.19
C THR A 261 -15.86 16.59 -32.80
N LYS A 262 -14.63 17.11 -32.69
CA LYS A 262 -14.24 18.38 -33.33
C LYS A 262 -14.30 18.30 -34.86
N LEU A 263 -13.88 17.20 -35.46
CA LEU A 263 -13.98 16.99 -36.91
C LEU A 263 -15.45 16.95 -37.37
N LEU A 264 -16.32 16.25 -36.63
CA LEU A 264 -17.77 16.25 -36.86
C LEU A 264 -18.37 17.65 -36.70
N GLN A 265 -17.84 18.49 -35.83
CA GLN A 265 -18.29 19.88 -35.65
C GLN A 265 -17.96 20.81 -36.82
N LEU A 266 -16.97 20.47 -37.66
CA LEU A 266 -16.64 21.27 -38.83
C LEU A 266 -17.72 21.22 -39.92
N ASP A 267 -18.64 20.25 -39.88
CA ASP A 267 -19.75 20.08 -40.85
C ASP A 267 -19.30 20.12 -42.33
N SER A 268 -18.06 19.70 -42.58
CA SER A 268 -17.52 19.61 -43.93
C SER A 268 -18.06 18.38 -44.65
N LYS A 269 -18.56 18.57 -45.88
CA LYS A 269 -18.99 17.47 -46.77
C LYS A 269 -17.87 16.45 -47.03
N ASP A 270 -16.61 16.86 -46.90
CA ASP A 270 -15.45 15.99 -47.09
C ASP A 270 -15.10 15.14 -45.87
N LEU A 271 -15.70 15.39 -44.70
CA LEU A 271 -15.43 14.67 -43.46
C LEU A 271 -16.56 13.67 -43.15
N THR A 272 -16.64 12.60 -43.95
CA THR A 272 -17.60 11.51 -43.70
C THR A 272 -17.23 10.70 -42.46
N VAL A 273 -18.19 9.92 -41.93
CA VAL A 273 -17.99 9.02 -40.77
C VAL A 273 -16.82 8.06 -41.03
N GLU A 274 -16.70 7.52 -42.25
CA GLU A 274 -15.60 6.64 -42.66
C GLU A 274 -14.26 7.37 -42.61
N LYS A 275 -14.18 8.57 -43.20
CA LYS A 275 -12.93 9.34 -43.22
C LYS A 275 -12.48 9.73 -41.82
N ILE A 276 -13.40 10.17 -40.97
CA ILE A 276 -13.09 10.50 -39.57
C ILE A 276 -12.61 9.26 -38.82
N SER A 277 -13.26 8.10 -39.00
CA SER A 277 -12.83 6.81 -38.44
C SER A 277 -11.39 6.48 -38.84
N THR A 278 -11.03 6.68 -40.11
CA THR A 278 -9.65 6.47 -40.59
C THR A 278 -8.66 7.44 -39.95
N ILE A 279 -8.98 8.74 -39.91
CA ILE A 279 -8.09 9.78 -39.34
C ILE A 279 -7.81 9.53 -37.87
N THR A 280 -8.85 9.26 -37.08
CA THR A 280 -8.71 9.09 -35.63
C THR A 280 -8.31 7.66 -35.23
N LYS A 281 -8.35 6.72 -36.18
CA LYS A 281 -8.17 5.28 -35.94
C LYS A 281 -9.13 4.75 -34.86
N LEU A 282 -10.35 5.29 -34.83
CA LEU A 282 -11.43 4.77 -34.00
C LEU A 282 -12.29 3.82 -34.84
N PRO A 283 -12.90 2.79 -34.23
CA PRO A 283 -13.85 1.93 -34.94
C PRO A 283 -14.98 2.76 -35.56
N PHE A 284 -15.42 2.37 -36.76
CA PHE A 284 -16.50 3.06 -37.47
C PHE A 284 -17.75 3.24 -36.60
N TYR A 285 -18.15 2.20 -35.86
CA TYR A 285 -19.35 2.23 -35.01
C TYR A 285 -19.28 3.31 -33.92
N GLU A 286 -18.09 3.66 -33.42
CA GLU A 286 -17.93 4.70 -32.41
C GLU A 286 -18.15 6.08 -33.02
N ILE A 287 -17.62 6.31 -34.23
CA ILE A 287 -17.84 7.57 -34.94
C ILE A 287 -19.30 7.69 -35.35
N GLU A 288 -19.93 6.61 -35.81
CA GLU A 288 -21.33 6.58 -36.17
C GLU A 288 -22.22 6.93 -34.97
N LYS A 289 -21.89 6.41 -33.78
CA LYS A 289 -22.59 6.75 -32.53
C LYS A 289 -22.45 8.23 -32.16
N LEU A 290 -21.24 8.79 -32.25
CA LEU A 290 -20.98 10.21 -32.01
C LEU A 290 -21.74 11.09 -33.01
N TYR A 291 -21.80 10.69 -34.29
CA TYR A 291 -22.57 11.36 -35.33
C TYR A 291 -24.07 11.35 -34.99
N LYS A 292 -24.64 10.17 -34.69
CA LYS A 292 -26.05 10.02 -34.31
C LYS A 292 -26.41 10.92 -33.12
N GLN A 293 -25.59 10.94 -32.07
CA GLN A 293 -25.80 11.82 -30.91
C GLN A 293 -25.85 13.32 -31.26
N LYS A 294 -25.11 13.76 -32.29
CA LYS A 294 -25.11 15.17 -32.71
C LYS A 294 -26.31 15.52 -33.59
N TYR A 295 -26.67 14.67 -34.54
CA TYR A 295 -27.61 15.03 -35.63
C TYR A 295 -28.96 14.33 -35.57
N ILE A 296 -29.06 13.22 -34.85
CA ILE A 296 -30.25 12.37 -34.76
C ILE A 296 -30.60 12.28 -33.28
N ARG A 297 -31.30 13.31 -32.78
CA ARG A 297 -31.88 13.32 -31.43
C ARG A 297 -32.97 12.26 -31.30
#